data_AF-A0A0D2YG91-F1
#
_entry.id   AF-A0A0D2YG91-F1
#
_cell.length_a   1.000
_cell.length_b   1.000
_cell.length_c   1.000
_cell.angle_alpha   90.00
_cell.angle_beta   90.00
_cell.angle_gamma   90.00
#
_symmetry.space_group_name_H-M   'P 1'
#
loop_
_entity.id
_entity.type
_entity.pdbx_description
1 polymer ?
#
loop_
_entity_poly.entity_id
_entity_poly.type
_entity_poly.pdbx_seq_one_letter_code
_entity_poly.pdbx_strand_id
1 'polypeptide(L)'
;MELSLLYFLCILSLASASFPFNFGLSSSPVLLPRAKNPTSKDGNCGSNSETNATCLTSTFGNCCSEKGFCGKTSAYCSEGCQEAFGSCSSSADGQLVSTSGSCGATSTSNITCEGSTYGDCCSEKGYCGKNATYCGAG
;
A
#
# COMPACT_ATOMS: atom_id res chain seq x y z
N MET A 1 -24.16 57.20 10.38
CA MET A 1 -23.42 58.13 9.50
C MET A 1 -22.24 58.64 10.29
N GLU A 2 -21.04 58.60 9.70
CA GLU A 2 -19.87 59.38 10.12
C GLU A 2 -19.14 59.00 11.42
N LEU A 3 -18.57 57.79 11.52
CA LEU A 3 -17.26 57.60 12.18
C LEU A 3 -16.55 56.31 11.69
N SER A 4 -16.85 55.93 10.45
CA SER A 4 -16.31 54.79 9.70
C SER A 4 -15.07 55.16 8.87
N LEU A 5 -14.46 56.34 9.11
CA LEU A 5 -13.41 56.91 8.25
C LEU A 5 -11.98 56.92 8.83
N LEU A 6 -11.76 56.52 10.09
CA LEU A 6 -10.42 56.54 10.70
C LEU A 6 -9.70 55.17 10.72
N TYR A 7 -10.37 54.08 10.35
CA TYR A 7 -9.74 52.75 10.32
C TYR A 7 -9.14 52.40 8.94
N PHE A 8 -9.40 53.22 7.91
CA PHE A 8 -9.02 52.95 6.53
C PHE A 8 -7.58 53.39 6.16
N LEU A 9 -6.76 53.83 7.11
CA LEU A 9 -5.40 54.30 6.85
C LEU A 9 -4.28 53.42 7.43
N CYS A 10 -4.57 52.25 7.98
CA CYS A 10 -3.53 51.25 8.32
C CYS A 10 -3.35 50.22 7.19
N ILE A 11 -3.49 50.67 5.94
CA ILE A 11 -3.22 49.90 4.72
C ILE A 11 -2.23 50.67 3.84
N LEU A 12 -1.07 51.11 4.35
CA LEU A 12 0.04 51.51 3.47
C LEU A 12 1.38 51.61 4.23
N SER A 13 2.00 50.46 4.48
CA SER A 13 3.44 50.41 4.82
C SER A 13 4.01 49.12 4.23
N LEU A 14 4.58 49.28 3.05
CA LEU A 14 5.32 48.28 2.30
C LEU A 14 6.45 47.67 3.15
N ALA A 15 6.50 46.35 3.21
CA ALA A 15 7.76 45.62 3.34
C ALA A 15 7.59 44.24 2.72
N SER A 16 7.94 44.16 1.44
CA SER A 16 8.31 42.94 0.75
C SER A 16 9.53 42.30 1.43
N ALA A 17 9.29 41.42 2.40
CA ALA A 17 10.30 40.49 2.87
C ALA A 17 10.10 39.18 2.12
N SER A 18 10.89 39.02 1.06
CA SER A 18 11.11 37.78 0.35
C SER A 18 11.71 36.76 1.31
N PHE A 19 10.86 35.98 1.98
CA PHE A 19 11.31 34.74 2.59
C PHE A 19 11.24 33.66 1.50
N PRO A 20 12.37 33.11 1.02
CA PRO A 20 12.34 31.83 0.36
C PRO A 20 12.08 30.79 1.45
N PHE A 21 10.83 30.68 1.90
CA PHE A 21 10.39 29.49 2.61
C PHE A 21 10.33 28.38 1.57
N ASN A 22 11.51 27.78 1.40
CA ASN A 22 11.73 26.52 0.75
C ASN A 22 10.94 25.48 1.57
N PHE A 23 9.63 25.36 1.28
CA PHE A 23 8.85 24.19 1.67
C PHE A 23 9.38 23.04 0.83
N GLY A 24 10.50 22.48 1.25
CA GLY A 24 10.86 21.13 0.92
C GLY A 24 9.73 20.25 1.43
N LEU A 25 8.80 19.90 0.54
CA LEU A 25 7.95 18.73 0.67
C LEU A 25 8.92 17.54 0.72
N SER A 26 9.45 17.25 1.90
CA SER A 26 10.03 15.96 2.20
C SER A 26 8.85 15.00 2.23
N SER A 27 8.58 14.40 1.08
CA SER A 27 7.72 13.23 0.89
C SER A 27 8.35 12.04 1.62
N SER A 28 8.56 12.15 2.93
CA SER A 28 8.73 10.98 3.77
C SER A 28 7.41 10.23 3.74
N PRO A 29 7.38 8.91 3.48
CA PRO A 29 6.16 8.15 3.70
C PRO A 29 5.79 8.40 5.17
N VAL A 30 4.62 9.01 5.38
CA VAL A 30 4.06 9.15 6.71
C VAL A 30 3.81 7.73 7.18
N LEU A 31 4.77 7.16 7.91
CA LEU A 31 4.49 6.06 8.82
C LEU A 31 3.61 6.69 9.89
N LEU A 32 2.32 6.85 9.56
CA LEU A 32 1.28 7.01 10.55
C LEU A 32 1.58 5.96 11.61
N PRO A 33 1.61 6.31 12.91
CA PRO A 33 1.72 5.31 13.94
C PRO A 33 0.57 4.36 13.68
N ARG A 34 0.88 3.19 13.10
CA ARG A 34 -0.08 2.14 12.87
C ARG A 34 -0.75 2.00 14.22
N ALA A 35 -2.04 2.31 14.29
CA ALA A 35 -2.83 2.03 15.47
C ALA A 35 -2.40 0.63 15.89
N LYS A 36 -1.91 0.48 17.12
CA LYS A 36 -1.25 -0.75 17.56
C LYS A 36 -2.32 -1.83 17.65
N ASN A 37 -2.70 -2.35 16.49
CA ASN A 37 -3.77 -3.31 16.33
C ASN A 37 -3.36 -4.54 17.13
N PRO A 38 -4.27 -5.12 17.91
CA PRO A 38 -3.96 -6.30 18.70
C PRO A 38 -3.55 -7.45 17.78
N THR A 39 -2.59 -8.27 18.21
CA THR A 39 -2.24 -9.49 17.47
C THR A 39 -3.40 -10.47 17.51
N SER A 40 -3.77 -11.00 16.33
CA SER A 40 -4.82 -12.00 16.15
C SER A 40 -4.59 -13.25 17.00
N LYS A 41 -5.64 -13.69 17.70
CA LYS A 41 -5.66 -14.86 18.59
C LYS A 41 -6.51 -16.02 18.06
N ASP A 42 -7.40 -15.73 17.12
CA ASP A 42 -8.36 -16.62 16.48
C ASP A 42 -8.03 -16.87 15.01
N GLY A 43 -7.09 -16.12 14.44
CA GLY A 43 -6.70 -16.19 13.03
C GLY A 43 -7.44 -15.18 12.16
N ASN A 44 -8.30 -14.33 12.73
CA ASN A 44 -8.98 -13.26 12.00
C ASN A 44 -8.18 -11.95 12.05
N CYS A 45 -8.21 -11.18 10.97
CA CYS A 45 -7.50 -9.91 10.85
C CYS A 45 -8.27 -8.88 10.02
N GLY A 46 -7.86 -7.62 10.13
CA GLY A 46 -8.50 -6.52 9.41
C GLY A 46 -9.99 -6.45 9.70
N SER A 47 -10.79 -6.22 8.66
CA SER A 47 -12.25 -6.09 8.78
C SER A 47 -12.98 -7.37 9.20
N ASN A 48 -12.32 -8.54 9.16
CA ASN A 48 -12.88 -9.80 9.64
C ASN A 48 -12.62 -10.01 11.14
N SER A 49 -11.99 -9.04 11.81
CA SER A 49 -11.77 -9.05 13.25
C SER A 49 -12.52 -7.91 13.91
N GLU A 50 -13.27 -8.20 14.98
CA GLU A 50 -13.97 -7.22 15.82
C GLU A 50 -13.05 -6.10 16.36
N THR A 51 -11.75 -6.40 16.47
CA THR A 51 -10.75 -5.48 17.00
C THR A 51 -9.78 -4.97 15.94
N ASN A 52 -10.07 -5.21 14.66
CA ASN A 52 -9.18 -4.91 13.55
C ASN A 52 -7.77 -5.51 13.76
N ALA A 53 -7.72 -6.75 14.25
CA ALA A 53 -6.49 -7.41 14.64
C ALA A 53 -5.48 -7.53 13.49
N THR A 54 -4.20 -7.60 13.86
CA THR A 54 -3.08 -7.81 12.94
C THR A 54 -2.56 -9.25 13.03
N CYS A 55 -2.10 -9.78 11.90
CA CYS A 55 -1.42 -11.06 11.83
C CYS A 55 0.05 -10.96 12.25
N LEU A 56 0.61 -9.75 12.38
CA LEU A 56 1.99 -9.58 12.83
C LEU A 56 2.22 -10.29 14.16
N THR A 57 3.23 -11.16 14.19
CA THR A 57 3.64 -12.04 15.30
C THR A 57 2.59 -13.07 15.74
N SER A 58 1.55 -13.30 14.93
CA SER A 58 0.56 -14.33 15.18
C SER A 58 1.10 -15.73 14.88
N THR A 59 0.63 -16.73 15.64
CA THR A 59 1.01 -18.14 15.46
C THR A 59 0.51 -18.71 14.13
N PHE A 60 -0.62 -18.20 13.64
CA PHE A 60 -1.22 -18.56 12.35
C PHE A 60 -0.37 -18.09 11.16
N GLY A 61 0.40 -17.01 11.33
CA GLY A 61 1.24 -16.41 10.30
C GLY A 61 1.14 -14.90 10.27
N ASN A 62 2.02 -14.27 9.49
CA ASN A 62 2.15 -12.81 9.46
C ASN A 62 1.32 -12.14 8.37
N CYS A 63 0.80 -12.89 7.41
CA CYS A 63 0.04 -12.33 6.29
C CYS A 63 -1.44 -12.28 6.62
N CYS A 64 -2.07 -11.13 6.38
CA CYS A 64 -3.52 -11.00 6.44
C CYS A 64 -4.06 -11.10 5.01
N SER A 65 -4.76 -12.18 4.69
CA SER A 65 -5.31 -12.38 3.34
C SER A 65 -6.36 -11.31 3.00
N GLU A 66 -6.70 -11.19 1.73
CA GLU A 66 -7.82 -10.33 1.26
C GLU A 66 -9.12 -10.62 2.02
N LYS A 67 -9.32 -11.90 2.41
CA LYS A 67 -10.51 -12.37 3.13
C LYS A 67 -10.44 -12.14 4.65
N GLY A 68 -9.38 -11.51 5.15
CA GLY A 68 -9.22 -11.18 6.57
C GLY A 68 -8.84 -12.37 7.45
N PHE A 69 -8.04 -13.30 6.91
CA PHE A 69 -7.50 -14.42 7.68
C PHE A 69 -5.98 -14.40 7.73
N CYS A 70 -5.41 -14.83 8.86
CA CYS A 70 -3.97 -14.94 9.06
C CYS A 70 -3.40 -16.24 8.50
N GLY A 71 -2.26 -16.14 7.83
CA GLY A 71 -1.52 -17.29 7.33
C GLY A 71 -0.08 -16.98 6.91
N LYS A 72 0.60 -18.00 6.39
CA LYS A 72 2.02 -17.93 5.96
C LYS A 72 2.25 -18.32 4.50
N THR A 73 1.27 -18.95 3.86
CA THR A 73 1.42 -19.43 2.48
C THR A 73 1.05 -18.33 1.48
N SER A 74 1.40 -18.52 0.21
CA SER A 74 1.02 -17.62 -0.88
C SER A 74 -0.47 -17.29 -0.87
N ALA A 75 -1.35 -18.25 -0.62
CA ALA A 75 -2.80 -18.01 -0.50
C ALA A 75 -3.20 -16.89 0.50
N TYR A 76 -2.34 -16.55 1.47
CA TYR A 76 -2.53 -15.45 2.41
C TYR A 76 -1.64 -14.24 2.12
N CYS A 77 -0.47 -14.47 1.53
CA CYS A 77 0.60 -13.47 1.33
C CYS A 77 0.69 -12.93 -0.11
N SER A 78 -0.13 -13.43 -1.03
CA SER A 78 -0.17 -13.07 -2.44
C SER A 78 -1.00 -11.81 -2.68
N GLU A 79 -1.33 -11.54 -3.95
CA GLU A 79 -2.24 -10.48 -4.38
C GLU A 79 -3.48 -10.40 -3.45
N GLY A 80 -3.83 -9.18 -3.05
CA GLY A 80 -4.93 -8.92 -2.11
C GLY A 80 -4.57 -9.01 -0.63
N CYS A 81 -3.34 -9.39 -0.27
CA CYS A 81 -2.88 -9.34 1.12
C CYS A 81 -2.95 -7.91 1.68
N GLN A 82 -3.49 -7.79 2.90
CA GLN A 82 -3.74 -6.52 3.57
C GLN A 82 -2.52 -6.07 4.38
N GLU A 83 -1.66 -5.23 3.81
CA GLU A 83 -0.44 -4.73 4.46
C GLU A 83 -0.73 -3.98 5.77
N ALA A 84 -1.87 -3.30 5.86
CA ALA A 84 -2.34 -2.63 7.09
C ALA A 84 -2.71 -3.60 8.23
N PHE A 85 -2.74 -4.91 7.98
CA PHE A 85 -3.00 -5.94 8.99
C PHE A 85 -2.02 -7.12 8.96
N GLY A 86 -0.96 -7.06 8.16
CA GLY A 86 0.06 -8.12 8.09
C GLY A 86 1.36 -7.66 7.43
N SER A 87 2.21 -8.64 7.12
CA SER A 87 3.40 -8.49 6.26
C SER A 87 3.13 -9.26 4.98
N CYS A 88 2.92 -8.53 3.89
CA CYS A 88 2.60 -9.09 2.59
C CYS A 88 3.88 -9.13 1.76
N SER A 89 4.55 -10.27 1.74
CA SER A 89 5.69 -10.50 0.86
C SER A 89 5.69 -11.98 0.50
N SER A 90 5.48 -12.26 -0.78
CA SER A 90 5.45 -13.63 -1.30
C SER A 90 6.59 -13.93 -2.27
N SER A 91 7.42 -12.93 -2.61
CA SER A 91 8.57 -13.04 -3.51
C SER A 91 9.82 -12.40 -2.90
N ALA A 92 11.01 -12.81 -3.34
CA ALA A 92 12.30 -12.32 -2.83
C ALA A 92 12.45 -10.78 -2.93
N ASP A 93 11.83 -10.19 -3.96
CA ASP A 93 11.86 -8.75 -4.24
C ASP A 93 10.72 -7.95 -3.57
N GLY A 94 9.97 -8.55 -2.64
CA GLY A 94 8.84 -7.88 -1.97
C GLY A 94 7.62 -7.70 -2.89
N GLN A 95 7.57 -8.41 -4.01
CA GLN A 95 6.46 -8.43 -4.96
C GLN A 95 5.37 -9.42 -4.50
N LEU A 96 4.11 -9.10 -4.73
CA LEU A 96 3.00 -10.03 -4.44
C LEU A 96 2.79 -10.96 -5.62
N VAL A 97 2.60 -12.25 -5.36
CA VAL A 97 2.33 -13.22 -6.43
C VAL A 97 0.90 -13.06 -6.94
N SER A 98 0.74 -13.05 -8.26
CA SER A 98 -0.53 -12.94 -8.97
C SER A 98 -1.46 -14.10 -8.64
N THR A 99 -2.69 -13.80 -8.27
CA THR A 99 -3.79 -14.75 -8.10
C THR A 99 -4.86 -14.58 -9.18
N SER A 100 -4.85 -13.44 -9.87
CA SER A 100 -5.74 -13.13 -10.98
C SER A 100 -5.17 -13.50 -12.36
N GLY A 101 -3.86 -13.77 -12.43
CA GLY A 101 -3.12 -13.94 -13.69
C GLY A 101 -2.76 -12.62 -14.35
N SER A 102 -2.99 -11.49 -13.69
CA SER A 102 -2.55 -10.16 -14.13
C SER A 102 -1.20 -9.82 -13.51
N CYS A 103 -0.38 -9.03 -14.21
CA CYS A 103 0.94 -8.62 -13.76
C CYS A 103 1.39 -7.32 -14.42
N GLY A 104 2.39 -6.66 -13.85
CA GLY A 104 2.93 -5.42 -14.42
C GLY A 104 1.86 -4.33 -14.59
N ALA A 105 1.76 -3.77 -15.80
CA ALA A 105 0.92 -2.60 -16.09
C ALA A 105 -0.60 -2.80 -15.94
N THR A 106 -1.08 -4.05 -15.94
CA THR A 106 -2.51 -4.35 -15.74
C THR A 106 -2.88 -4.51 -14.26
N SER A 107 -1.89 -4.50 -13.36
CA SER A 107 -2.10 -4.69 -11.92
C SER A 107 -2.05 -3.36 -11.18
N THR A 108 -2.84 -3.25 -10.11
CA THR A 108 -2.89 -2.07 -9.23
C THR A 108 -1.73 -1.99 -8.24
N SER A 109 -0.82 -2.97 -8.25
CA SER A 109 0.30 -3.10 -7.31
C SER A 109 1.50 -3.76 -8.00
N ASN A 110 2.62 -3.83 -7.30
CA ASN A 110 3.81 -4.52 -7.76
C ASN A 110 3.56 -6.05 -7.70
N ILE A 111 2.93 -6.60 -8.75
CA ILE A 111 2.51 -8.01 -8.84
C ILE A 111 3.47 -8.80 -9.74
N THR A 112 3.96 -9.94 -9.24
CA THR A 112 4.76 -10.92 -10.00
C THR A 112 3.92 -12.09 -10.48
N CYS A 113 4.37 -12.76 -11.52
CA CYS A 113 3.85 -14.06 -11.92
C CYS A 113 4.64 -15.23 -11.30
N GLU A 114 5.85 -14.97 -10.79
CA GLU A 114 6.73 -16.00 -10.25
C GLU A 114 6.06 -16.74 -9.07
N GLY A 115 5.96 -18.06 -9.17
CA GLY A 115 5.27 -18.90 -8.18
C GLY A 115 3.74 -18.91 -8.30
N SER A 116 3.17 -18.28 -9.33
CA SER A 116 1.74 -18.33 -9.61
C SER A 116 1.34 -19.60 -10.36
N THR A 117 0.07 -20.01 -10.21
CA THR A 117 -0.49 -21.16 -10.95
C THR A 117 -0.61 -20.92 -12.46
N TYR A 118 -0.57 -19.66 -12.90
CA TYR A 118 -0.64 -19.30 -14.32
C TYR A 118 0.70 -19.51 -15.04
N GLY A 119 1.81 -19.52 -14.31
CA GLY A 119 3.17 -19.56 -14.82
C GLY A 119 3.97 -18.32 -14.42
N ASP A 120 5.29 -18.40 -14.55
CA ASP A 120 6.22 -17.43 -13.93
C ASP A 120 6.48 -16.18 -14.77
N CYS A 121 6.04 -16.14 -16.04
CA CYS A 121 6.36 -15.06 -16.95
C CYS A 121 5.23 -14.04 -17.05
N CYS A 122 5.58 -12.75 -16.94
CA CYS A 122 4.68 -11.65 -17.23
C CYS A 122 4.88 -11.17 -18.67
N SER A 123 3.86 -11.33 -19.52
CA SER A 123 3.87 -10.78 -20.88
C SER A 123 3.86 -9.25 -20.89
N GLU A 124 4.31 -8.63 -21.99
CA GLU A 124 4.18 -7.18 -22.21
C GLU A 124 2.73 -6.67 -22.10
N LYS A 125 1.75 -7.56 -22.30
CA LYS A 125 0.32 -7.25 -22.18
C LYS A 125 -0.19 -7.32 -20.73
N GLY A 126 0.68 -7.64 -19.77
CA GLY A 126 0.36 -7.73 -18.35
C GLY A 126 -0.43 -8.97 -17.97
N TYR A 127 -0.14 -10.10 -18.61
CA TYR A 127 -0.73 -11.40 -18.25
C TYR A 127 0.34 -12.42 -17.91
N CYS A 128 0.07 -13.22 -16.88
CA CYS A 128 0.91 -14.32 -16.45
C CYS A 128 0.73 -15.55 -17.34
N GLY A 129 1.84 -16.23 -17.63
CA GLY A 129 1.84 -17.48 -18.36
C GLY A 129 3.18 -18.19 -18.33
N LYS A 130 3.23 -19.33 -19.02
CA LYS A 130 4.38 -20.25 -19.02
C LYS A 130 4.94 -20.61 -20.40
N ASN A 131 4.34 -20.09 -21.47
CA ASN A 131 4.76 -20.38 -22.84
C ASN A 131 5.51 -19.20 -23.45
N ALA A 132 6.11 -19.39 -24.63
CA ALA A 132 6.93 -18.39 -25.31
C ALA A 132 6.19 -17.07 -25.61
N THR A 133 4.85 -17.05 -25.68
CA THR A 133 4.08 -15.81 -25.83
C THR A 133 4.12 -14.94 -24.56
N TYR A 134 4.28 -15.57 -23.40
CA TYR A 134 4.39 -14.88 -22.10
C TYR A 134 5.84 -14.68 -21.68
N CYS A 135 6.70 -15.66 -21.96
CA CYS A 135 8.12 -15.67 -21.64
C CYS A 135 9.00 -15.13 -22.79
N GLY A 136 8.41 -14.39 -23.73
CA GLY A 136 9.16 -13.73 -24.80
C GLY A 136 10.08 -12.64 -24.24
N ALA A 137 10.90 -12.04 -25.10
CA ALA A 137 11.61 -10.82 -24.73
C ALA A 137 10.56 -9.72 -24.49
N GLY A 138 10.37 -9.35 -23.23
CA GLY A 138 9.56 -8.21 -22.78
C GLY A 138 10.45 -7.10 -22.24
#